data_AF-A0A8H8NAV7-F1
#
_entry.id   AF-A0A8H8NAV7-F1
#
_cell.length_a   1.000
_cell.length_b   1.000
_cell.length_c   1.000
_cell.angle_alpha   90.00
_cell.angle_beta   90.00
_cell.angle_gamma   90.00
#
_symmetry.space_group_name_H-M   'P 1'
#
loop_
_entity.id
_entity.type
_entity.pdbx_description
1 polymer ?
#
loop_
_entity_poly.entity_id
_entity_poly.type
_entity_poly.pdbx_seq_one_letter_code
_entity_poly.pdbx_strand_id
1 'polypeptide(L)'
;MKNLSLIAATAATLVAGVSSTPLAPRQSDVNSFVGKTFYVSPYYDAEVQAEIANLKAAGKTELAAKAAEVAKVSTFIWISDTKAVDSISTYLKDAQSIQKKTGKKQIVQLVVYNLPDRDCSAKASDGELHLSDAGEARYEAYVKRVASQIERFPDVSVAISLEPDSIGNMVTNLSVPKCGNAAPAHKRLIALAIAILSTRPNVSIYLDGAHAGWLGWPDNLGPTAAVLGDILATAKKQNPSANVRGLVTNVSNYNGLGNQPQAGRDELVYINNLKPLLDNVGYPAHFLVDQGRAGNQVATRDGGDWCNFKYAGFGPRPSTTTPSPLIDAIVWVKPGGESDGTSDPSSPRYDTACTSATSYIPSPEAGQWHSDYFGLLIEQANPAF
;
A
#
# COMPACT_ATOMS: atom_id res chain seq x y z
N MET A 1 -77.78 32.83 18.36
CA MET A 1 -76.57 33.20 17.59
C MET A 1 -75.36 32.92 18.46
N LYS A 2 -74.65 31.83 18.19
CA LYS A 2 -73.41 31.41 18.88
C LYS A 2 -72.24 32.07 18.17
N ASN A 3 -71.46 32.90 18.86
CA ASN A 3 -70.20 33.42 18.34
C ASN A 3 -69.07 32.47 18.71
N LEU A 4 -68.39 31.94 17.69
CA LEU A 4 -67.14 31.18 17.79
C LEU A 4 -66.01 32.11 18.26
N SER A 5 -65.26 31.69 19.28
CA SER A 5 -63.90 32.19 19.53
C SER A 5 -62.90 31.07 19.27
N LEU A 6 -62.06 31.30 18.26
CA LEU A 6 -60.98 30.43 17.79
C LEU A 6 -59.84 30.44 18.82
N ILE A 7 -59.49 29.29 19.40
CA ILE A 7 -58.27 29.11 20.20
C ILE A 7 -57.17 28.64 19.24
N ALA A 8 -56.19 29.51 18.97
CA ALA A 8 -54.99 29.14 18.23
C ALA A 8 -54.00 28.45 19.18
N ALA A 9 -53.78 27.15 18.98
CA ALA A 9 -52.73 26.40 19.65
C ALA A 9 -51.42 26.55 18.88
N THR A 10 -50.47 27.30 19.43
CA THR A 10 -49.08 27.35 18.93
C THR A 10 -48.34 26.09 19.36
N ALA A 11 -48.11 25.18 18.42
CA ALA A 11 -47.20 24.06 18.60
C ALA A 11 -45.74 24.56 18.56
N ALA A 12 -45.04 24.50 19.69
CA ALA A 12 -43.61 24.76 19.76
C ALA A 12 -42.85 23.49 19.35
N THR A 13 -42.32 23.46 18.13
CA THR A 13 -41.39 22.43 17.67
C THR A 13 -40.01 22.66 18.28
N LEU A 14 -39.62 21.82 19.24
CA LEU A 14 -38.22 21.72 19.69
C LEU A 14 -37.38 21.13 18.56
N VAL A 15 -36.62 21.98 17.86
CA VAL A 15 -35.54 21.54 16.98
C VAL A 15 -34.35 21.20 17.87
N ALA A 16 -34.07 19.91 18.05
CA ALA A 16 -32.83 19.45 18.69
C ALA A 16 -31.66 19.85 17.79
N GLY A 17 -30.92 20.90 18.19
CA GLY A 17 -29.71 21.31 17.51
C GLY A 17 -28.66 20.21 17.60
N VAL A 18 -28.30 19.64 16.45
CA VAL A 18 -27.13 18.76 16.35
C VAL A 18 -25.90 19.64 16.52
N SER A 19 -25.26 19.59 17.69
CA SER A 19 -23.97 20.25 17.91
C SER A 19 -22.93 19.64 16.97
N SER A 20 -22.66 20.31 15.85
CA SER A 20 -21.51 20.05 15.01
C SER A 20 -20.25 20.56 15.73
N THR A 21 -19.62 19.71 16.54
CA THR A 21 -18.26 19.98 17.01
C THR A 21 -17.36 20.11 15.78
N PRO A 22 -16.69 21.26 15.56
CA PRO A 22 -15.72 21.38 14.48
C PRO A 22 -14.63 20.34 14.70
N LEU A 23 -14.34 19.53 13.68
CA LEU A 23 -13.16 18.67 13.68
C LEU A 23 -11.93 19.57 13.89
N ALA A 24 -11.13 19.26 14.91
CA ALA A 24 -9.89 19.98 15.16
C ALA A 24 -9.02 19.96 13.88
N PRO A 25 -8.40 21.09 13.49
CA PRO A 25 -7.49 21.11 12.36
C PRO A 25 -6.40 20.08 12.56
N ARG A 26 -6.14 19.24 11.55
CA ARG A 26 -5.02 18.29 11.56
C ARG A 26 -3.73 19.08 11.79
N GLN A 27 -2.95 18.73 12.82
CA GLN A 27 -1.54 19.08 12.85
C GLN A 27 -0.91 18.41 11.63
N SER A 28 -0.57 19.21 10.62
CA SER A 28 -0.32 18.74 9.25
C SER A 28 0.89 17.84 9.09
N ASP A 29 1.74 17.75 10.12
CA ASP A 29 3.02 17.03 10.08
C ASP A 29 3.25 16.12 11.30
N VAL A 30 2.27 15.28 11.64
CA VAL A 30 2.43 14.24 12.68
C VAL A 30 2.45 12.87 12.02
N ASN A 31 3.47 12.07 12.34
CA ASN A 31 3.58 10.69 11.90
C ASN A 31 2.34 9.89 12.34
N SER A 32 1.59 9.35 11.36
CA SER A 32 0.33 8.66 11.63
C SER A 32 0.48 7.33 12.35
N PHE A 33 1.67 6.75 12.42
CA PHE A 33 1.90 5.46 13.10
C PHE A 33 2.25 5.61 14.58
N VAL A 34 2.78 6.77 15.00
CA VAL A 34 3.20 6.99 16.40
C VAL A 34 2.02 6.83 17.36
N GLY A 35 2.23 6.02 18.40
CA GLY A 35 1.22 5.74 19.43
C GLY A 35 0.08 4.82 18.98
N LYS A 36 0.19 4.19 17.81
CA LYS A 36 -0.81 3.23 17.29
C LYS A 36 -0.21 1.84 17.16
N THR A 37 -1.05 0.83 17.32
CA THR A 37 -0.73 -0.56 17.00
C THR A 37 -1.01 -0.81 15.53
N PHE A 38 -0.05 -1.42 14.83
CA PHE A 38 -0.18 -1.81 13.44
C PHE A 38 -1.17 -2.98 13.39
N TYR A 39 -2.28 -2.81 12.69
CA TYR A 39 -3.34 -3.81 12.62
C TYR A 39 -2.87 -5.04 11.85
N VAL A 40 -2.89 -6.21 12.48
CA VAL A 40 -2.53 -7.49 11.86
C VAL A 40 -3.64 -7.95 10.93
N SER A 41 -3.30 -8.22 9.66
CA SER A 41 -4.25 -8.65 8.62
C SER A 41 -4.83 -10.04 8.92
N PRO A 42 -6.14 -10.18 9.17
CA PRO A 42 -6.74 -11.50 9.36
C PRO A 42 -6.73 -12.36 8.09
N TYR A 43 -6.64 -11.71 6.92
CA TYR A 43 -6.51 -12.42 5.64
C TYR A 43 -5.17 -13.17 5.58
N TYR A 44 -4.07 -12.46 5.84
CA TYR A 44 -2.74 -13.04 5.79
C TYR A 44 -2.48 -14.00 6.97
N ASP A 45 -2.99 -13.67 8.17
CA ASP A 45 -2.97 -14.62 9.31
C ASP A 45 -3.63 -15.95 8.92
N ALA A 46 -4.79 -15.94 8.25
CA ALA A 46 -5.46 -17.17 7.83
C ALA A 46 -4.61 -18.02 6.86
N GLU A 47 -3.90 -17.39 5.91
CA GLU A 47 -2.98 -18.10 5.02
C GLU A 47 -1.81 -18.73 5.80
N VAL A 48 -1.22 -17.97 6.73
CA VAL A 48 -0.12 -18.47 7.57
C VAL A 48 -0.61 -19.57 8.52
N GLN A 49 -1.82 -19.49 9.08
CA GLN A 49 -2.40 -20.57 9.90
C GLN A 49 -2.59 -21.85 9.10
N ALA A 50 -3.05 -21.75 7.85
CA ALA A 50 -3.15 -22.91 6.96
C ALA A 50 -1.77 -23.53 6.70
N GLU A 51 -0.76 -22.69 6.46
CA GLU A 51 0.62 -23.15 6.28
C GLU A 51 1.19 -23.81 7.54
N ILE A 52 0.94 -23.26 8.73
CA ILE A 52 1.34 -23.87 10.00
C ILE A 52 0.78 -25.28 10.13
N ALA A 53 -0.48 -25.50 9.73
CA ALA A 53 -1.10 -26.83 9.74
C ALA A 53 -0.40 -27.77 8.73
N ASN A 54 -0.11 -27.30 7.52
CA ASN A 54 0.61 -28.06 6.50
C ASN A 54 2.02 -28.46 6.96
N LEU A 55 2.78 -27.51 7.53
CA LEU A 55 4.12 -27.72 8.05
C LEU A 55 4.13 -28.74 9.20
N LYS A 56 3.16 -28.68 10.12
CA LYS A 56 2.99 -29.66 11.19
C LYS A 56 2.68 -31.05 10.64
N ALA A 57 1.78 -31.15 9.67
CA ALA A 57 1.45 -32.41 9.00
C ALA A 57 2.66 -33.02 8.29
N ALA A 58 3.54 -32.17 7.73
CA ALA A 58 4.79 -32.57 7.11
C ALA A 58 5.96 -32.82 8.11
N GLY A 59 5.73 -32.73 9.42
CA GLY A 59 6.76 -32.92 10.45
C GLY A 59 7.76 -31.76 10.60
N LYS A 60 7.57 -30.64 9.89
CA LYS A 60 8.42 -29.44 9.94
C LYS A 60 8.07 -28.55 11.14
N THR A 61 8.16 -29.09 12.35
CA THR A 61 7.67 -28.45 13.59
C THR A 61 8.39 -27.14 13.95
N GLU A 62 9.71 -27.05 13.75
CA GLU A 62 10.46 -25.81 13.99
C GLU A 62 10.05 -24.69 13.03
N LEU A 63 9.91 -25.03 11.74
CA LEU A 63 9.45 -24.07 10.73
C LEU A 63 8.02 -23.60 11.03
N ALA A 64 7.15 -24.51 11.48
CA ALA A 64 5.79 -24.17 11.91
C ALA A 64 5.76 -23.24 13.13
N ALA A 65 6.71 -23.37 14.06
CA ALA A 65 6.82 -22.46 15.20
C ALA A 65 7.24 -21.06 14.76
N LYS A 66 8.21 -20.94 13.85
CA LYS A 66 8.62 -19.66 13.27
C LYS A 66 7.51 -19.02 12.43
N ALA A 67 6.77 -19.82 11.65
CA ALA A 67 5.59 -19.36 10.92
C ALA A 67 4.51 -18.78 11.86
N ALA A 68 4.34 -19.34 13.06
CA ALA A 68 3.43 -18.78 14.07
C ALA A 68 3.85 -17.40 14.59
N GLU A 69 5.14 -17.05 14.53
CA GLU A 69 5.61 -15.69 14.81
C GLU A 69 5.34 -14.75 13.63
N VAL A 70 5.46 -15.24 12.39
CA VAL A 70 5.09 -14.47 11.18
C VAL A 70 3.62 -14.05 11.20
N ALA A 71 2.72 -14.93 11.65
CA ALA A 71 1.29 -14.66 11.77
C ALA A 71 0.94 -13.44 12.66
N LYS A 72 1.85 -13.04 13.56
CA LYS A 72 1.67 -11.89 14.45
C LYS A 72 2.15 -10.58 13.84
N VAL A 73 2.81 -10.62 12.67
CA VAL A 73 3.40 -9.47 12.01
C VAL A 73 2.35 -8.77 11.15
N SER A 74 2.24 -7.45 11.29
CA SER A 74 1.33 -6.65 10.49
C SER A 74 1.77 -6.58 9.03
N THR A 75 0.84 -6.81 8.11
CA THR A 75 1.02 -6.63 6.66
C THR A 75 -0.06 -5.70 6.10
N PHE A 76 0.22 -5.06 4.97
CA PHE A 76 -0.81 -4.32 4.24
C PHE A 76 -1.82 -5.26 3.61
N ILE A 77 -3.07 -4.81 3.54
CA ILE A 77 -4.18 -5.51 2.90
C ILE A 77 -4.38 -4.96 1.50
N TRP A 78 -4.27 -5.81 0.49
CA TRP A 78 -4.36 -5.41 -0.91
C TRP A 78 -5.82 -5.33 -1.36
N ILE A 79 -6.25 -4.12 -1.73
CA ILE A 79 -7.55 -3.86 -2.36
C ILE A 79 -7.32 -3.79 -3.87
N SER A 80 -6.98 -4.92 -4.47
CA SER A 80 -6.48 -5.01 -5.86
C SER A 80 -7.58 -5.13 -6.93
N ASP A 81 -8.85 -5.14 -6.52
CA ASP A 81 -10.01 -5.21 -7.40
C ASP A 81 -11.28 -4.63 -6.73
N THR A 82 -12.34 -4.49 -7.51
CA THR A 82 -13.64 -3.92 -7.11
C THR A 82 -14.36 -4.78 -6.06
N LYS A 83 -14.12 -6.08 -6.00
CA LYS A 83 -14.72 -6.99 -5.02
C LYS A 83 -14.02 -6.87 -3.66
N ALA A 84 -12.69 -6.71 -3.66
CA ALA A 84 -11.89 -6.57 -2.44
C ALA A 84 -12.34 -5.36 -1.59
N VAL A 85 -12.92 -4.32 -2.21
CA VAL A 85 -13.47 -3.15 -1.51
C VAL A 85 -14.50 -3.53 -0.44
N ASP A 86 -15.28 -4.60 -0.64
CA ASP A 86 -16.33 -5.02 0.30
C ASP A 86 -15.76 -5.50 1.64
N SER A 87 -14.49 -5.95 1.64
CA SER A 87 -13.81 -6.44 2.86
C SER A 87 -13.30 -5.31 3.77
N ILE A 88 -13.15 -4.07 3.26
CA ILE A 88 -12.57 -2.94 4.02
C ILE A 88 -13.32 -2.70 5.33
N SER A 89 -14.66 -2.66 5.27
CA SER A 89 -15.46 -2.42 6.47
C SER A 89 -15.36 -3.54 7.51
N THR A 90 -15.09 -4.77 7.10
CA THR A 90 -14.85 -5.89 8.01
C THR A 90 -13.56 -5.66 8.79
N TYR A 91 -12.47 -5.29 8.13
CA TYR A 91 -11.18 -5.01 8.78
C TYR A 91 -11.26 -3.79 9.69
N LEU A 92 -11.91 -2.71 9.24
CA LEU A 92 -12.06 -1.50 10.06
C LEU A 92 -12.96 -1.76 11.29
N LYS A 93 -14.01 -2.58 11.14
CA LYS A 93 -14.85 -3.00 12.28
C LYS A 93 -14.08 -3.83 13.29
N ASP A 94 -13.26 -4.77 12.82
CA ASP A 94 -12.42 -5.59 13.69
C ASP A 94 -11.37 -4.73 14.41
N ALA A 95 -10.65 -3.87 13.68
CA ALA A 95 -9.73 -2.91 14.26
C ALA A 95 -10.41 -2.04 15.33
N GLN A 96 -11.61 -1.52 15.06
CA GLN A 96 -12.38 -0.75 16.04
C GLN A 96 -12.74 -1.59 17.28
N SER A 97 -13.09 -2.86 17.10
CA SER A 97 -13.35 -3.80 18.21
C SER A 97 -12.10 -4.01 19.07
N ILE A 98 -10.93 -4.19 18.45
CA ILE A 98 -9.64 -4.30 19.14
C ILE A 98 -9.33 -3.00 19.90
N GLN A 99 -9.56 -1.82 19.31
CA GLN A 99 -9.38 -0.53 20.00
C GLN A 99 -10.22 -0.47 21.27
N LYS A 100 -11.50 -0.84 21.19
CA LYS A 100 -12.43 -0.84 22.33
C LYS A 100 -12.01 -1.82 23.41
N LYS A 101 -11.56 -3.02 23.03
CA LYS A 101 -11.15 -4.07 23.96
C LYS A 101 -9.83 -3.77 24.68
N THR A 102 -8.86 -3.18 23.97
CA THR A 102 -7.48 -3.03 24.45
C THR A 102 -7.14 -1.62 24.93
N GLY A 103 -7.96 -0.62 24.58
CA GLY A 103 -7.64 0.80 24.77
C GLY A 103 -6.54 1.33 23.85
N LYS A 104 -5.96 0.49 22.98
CA LYS A 104 -4.87 0.86 22.06
C LYS A 104 -5.43 1.21 20.69
N LYS A 105 -5.13 2.42 20.20
CA LYS A 105 -5.49 2.85 18.84
C LYS A 105 -4.84 1.92 17.80
N GLN A 106 -5.61 1.54 16.79
CA GLN A 106 -5.16 0.73 15.66
C GLN A 106 -4.91 1.63 14.44
N ILE A 107 -3.98 1.20 13.58
CA ILE A 107 -3.85 1.72 12.22
C ILE A 107 -3.98 0.57 11.21
N VAL A 108 -5.03 0.63 10.39
CA VAL A 108 -5.25 -0.31 9.29
C VAL A 108 -4.44 0.14 8.09
N GLN A 109 -3.74 -0.80 7.46
CA GLN A 109 -2.85 -0.51 6.33
C GLN A 109 -3.44 -1.15 5.06
N LEU A 110 -3.72 -0.34 4.04
CA LEU A 110 -4.34 -0.76 2.79
C LEU A 110 -3.43 -0.45 1.61
N VAL A 111 -3.41 -1.33 0.61
CA VAL A 111 -2.94 -0.98 -0.74
C VAL A 111 -4.16 -0.74 -1.61
N VAL A 112 -4.26 0.45 -2.20
CA VAL A 112 -5.28 0.78 -3.22
C VAL A 112 -4.59 0.68 -4.57
N TYR A 113 -4.96 -0.32 -5.36
CA TYR A 113 -4.18 -0.74 -6.53
C TYR A 113 -5.07 -1.30 -7.62
N ASN A 114 -5.70 -0.44 -8.41
CA ASN A 114 -6.65 -0.88 -9.44
C ASN A 114 -6.72 0.06 -10.65
N LEU A 115 -5.67 0.84 -10.93
CA LEU A 115 -5.64 1.70 -12.13
C LEU A 115 -6.00 0.92 -13.41
N PRO A 116 -6.71 1.54 -14.37
CA PRO A 116 -6.97 0.92 -15.65
C PRO A 116 -5.67 0.71 -16.45
N ASP A 117 -5.59 -0.39 -17.19
CA ASP A 117 -4.38 -0.83 -17.88
C ASP A 117 -3.16 -0.92 -16.94
N ARG A 118 -3.40 -1.42 -15.71
CA ARG A 118 -2.39 -1.65 -14.66
C ARG A 118 -1.19 -2.43 -15.16
N ASP A 119 -0.05 -2.21 -14.50
CA ASP A 119 1.23 -2.88 -14.74
C ASP A 119 1.60 -2.85 -16.22
N CYS A 120 1.66 -1.63 -16.75
CA CYS A 120 1.75 -1.41 -18.18
C CYS A 120 3.04 -1.97 -18.81
N SER A 121 4.06 -2.28 -17.99
CA SER A 121 5.33 -2.90 -18.40
C SER A 121 5.46 -4.38 -18.06
N ALA A 122 4.47 -5.00 -17.41
CA ALA A 122 4.54 -6.38 -16.93
C ALA A 122 3.26 -7.18 -17.30
N LYS A 123 3.31 -8.50 -17.11
CA LYS A 123 2.17 -9.41 -17.41
C LYS A 123 1.59 -10.14 -16.20
N ALA A 124 2.35 -10.27 -15.11
CA ALA A 124 1.97 -11.12 -13.98
C ALA A 124 0.77 -10.59 -13.16
N SER A 125 0.53 -9.28 -13.17
CA SER A 125 -0.44 -8.60 -12.29
C SER A 125 -1.56 -7.86 -13.07
N ASP A 126 -2.04 -8.41 -14.19
CA ASP A 126 -3.04 -7.71 -15.02
C ASP A 126 -4.33 -7.36 -14.24
N GLY A 127 -4.74 -6.09 -14.33
CA GLY A 127 -5.88 -5.53 -13.59
C GLY A 127 -7.22 -5.69 -14.31
N GLU A 128 -8.34 -5.58 -13.58
CA GLU A 128 -9.70 -5.77 -14.13
C GLU A 128 -10.26 -4.55 -14.90
N LEU A 129 -9.57 -3.41 -14.83
CA LEU A 129 -10.00 -2.16 -15.45
C LEU A 129 -9.17 -1.89 -16.71
N HIS A 130 -9.85 -1.48 -17.78
CA HIS A 130 -9.21 -1.15 -19.05
C HIS A 130 -9.64 0.23 -19.54
N LEU A 131 -8.73 1.02 -20.10
CA LEU A 131 -9.07 2.35 -20.63
C LEU A 131 -10.09 2.27 -21.78
N SER A 132 -10.06 1.18 -22.54
CA SER A 132 -11.00 0.88 -23.62
C SER A 132 -12.42 0.55 -23.15
N ASP A 133 -12.62 0.24 -21.86
CA ASP A 133 -13.90 -0.18 -21.28
C ASP A 133 -14.28 0.69 -20.07
N ALA A 134 -14.45 1.99 -20.34
CA ALA A 134 -14.81 2.99 -19.34
C ALA A 134 -13.91 3.01 -18.09
N GLY A 135 -12.63 2.64 -18.24
CA GLY A 135 -11.69 2.43 -17.14
C GLY A 135 -11.54 3.61 -16.19
N GLU A 136 -11.50 4.85 -16.71
CA GLU A 136 -11.41 6.04 -15.85
C GLU A 136 -12.65 6.20 -14.93
N ALA A 137 -13.86 6.02 -15.48
CA ALA A 137 -15.10 6.13 -14.71
C ALA A 137 -15.26 4.98 -13.72
N ARG A 138 -14.87 3.76 -14.10
CA ARG A 138 -14.88 2.59 -13.22
C ARG A 138 -13.88 2.75 -12.07
N TYR A 139 -12.70 3.30 -12.34
CA TYR A 139 -11.71 3.59 -11.31
C TYR A 139 -12.21 4.66 -10.32
N GLU A 140 -12.83 5.73 -10.81
CA GLU A 140 -13.46 6.73 -9.94
C GLU A 140 -14.52 6.10 -9.03
N ALA A 141 -15.38 5.23 -9.58
CA ALA A 141 -16.38 4.51 -8.79
C ALA A 141 -15.74 3.58 -7.74
N TYR A 142 -14.67 2.88 -8.11
CA TYR A 142 -13.86 2.05 -7.21
C TYR A 142 -13.30 2.88 -6.05
N VAL A 143 -12.63 4.01 -6.31
CA VAL A 143 -12.07 4.85 -5.25
C VAL A 143 -13.17 5.45 -4.37
N LYS A 144 -14.28 5.92 -4.95
CA LYS A 144 -15.43 6.39 -4.16
C LYS A 144 -15.97 5.31 -3.22
N ARG A 145 -16.03 4.05 -3.67
CA ARG A 145 -16.43 2.93 -2.81
C ARG A 145 -15.41 2.69 -1.69
N VAL A 146 -14.11 2.67 -1.96
CA VAL A 146 -13.05 2.59 -0.91
C VAL A 146 -13.26 3.68 0.13
N ALA A 147 -13.42 4.91 -0.34
CA ALA A 147 -13.60 6.09 0.48
C ALA A 147 -14.87 5.98 1.38
N SER A 148 -15.97 5.48 0.82
CA SER A 148 -17.22 5.25 1.56
C SER A 148 -17.10 4.17 2.64
N GLN A 149 -16.30 3.13 2.43
CA GLN A 149 -16.08 2.09 3.44
C GLN A 149 -15.28 2.63 4.62
N ILE A 150 -14.28 3.49 4.36
CA ILE A 150 -13.46 4.14 5.39
C ILE A 150 -14.27 5.13 6.23
N GLU A 151 -15.16 5.91 5.61
CA GLU A 151 -16.00 6.91 6.28
C GLU A 151 -16.88 6.33 7.39
N ARG A 152 -17.19 5.03 7.33
CA ARG A 152 -17.99 4.34 8.34
C ARG A 152 -17.26 4.18 9.68
N PHE A 153 -15.95 4.38 9.72
CA PHE A 153 -15.10 4.15 10.89
C PHE A 153 -14.12 5.32 11.14
N PRO A 154 -14.62 6.53 11.45
CA PRO A 154 -13.78 7.73 11.60
C PRO A 154 -12.76 7.64 12.74
N ASP A 155 -12.98 6.76 13.72
CA ASP A 155 -12.09 6.56 14.87
C ASP A 155 -10.94 5.57 14.61
N VAL A 156 -10.91 4.92 13.45
CA VAL A 156 -9.84 3.97 13.07
C VAL A 156 -8.92 4.68 12.09
N SER A 157 -7.62 4.74 12.40
CA SER A 157 -6.64 5.33 11.47
C SER A 157 -6.40 4.40 10.29
N VAL A 158 -6.22 4.97 9.10
CA VAL A 158 -5.93 4.23 7.87
C VAL A 158 -4.69 4.81 7.20
N ALA A 159 -3.71 3.97 6.90
CA ALA A 159 -2.60 4.29 6.00
C ALA A 159 -2.85 3.62 4.65
N ILE A 160 -2.70 4.37 3.57
CA ILE A 160 -2.91 3.90 2.19
C ILE A 160 -1.58 3.96 1.44
N SER A 161 -1.12 2.82 0.93
CA SER A 161 -0.19 2.73 -0.20
C SER A 161 -1.01 2.87 -1.48
N LEU A 162 -0.75 3.91 -2.27
CA LEU A 162 -1.56 4.25 -3.45
C LEU A 162 -0.84 3.92 -4.75
N GLU A 163 -1.45 3.01 -5.50
CA GLU A 163 -1.08 2.58 -6.86
C GLU A 163 0.40 2.22 -7.04
N PRO A 164 0.86 1.12 -6.39
CA PRO A 164 2.14 0.49 -6.72
C PRO A 164 2.40 0.39 -8.22
N ASP A 165 3.66 0.49 -8.62
CA ASP A 165 4.14 0.36 -9.99
C ASP A 165 3.69 1.46 -10.97
N SER A 166 2.89 2.44 -10.54
CA SER A 166 2.41 3.50 -11.43
C SER A 166 3.46 4.58 -11.71
N ILE A 167 4.05 5.17 -10.66
CA ILE A 167 5.01 6.28 -10.78
C ILE A 167 6.28 5.85 -11.51
N GLY A 168 6.82 4.68 -11.18
CA GLY A 168 8.00 4.11 -11.84
C GLY A 168 7.83 4.03 -13.36
N ASN A 169 6.69 3.50 -13.80
CA ASN A 169 6.35 3.35 -15.20
C ASN A 169 6.21 4.69 -15.93
N MET A 170 5.61 5.71 -15.28
CA MET A 170 5.49 7.05 -15.86
C MET A 170 6.83 7.78 -16.00
N VAL A 171 7.86 7.36 -15.27
CA VAL A 171 9.21 7.95 -15.35
C VAL A 171 10.07 7.23 -16.39
N THR A 172 10.12 5.90 -16.38
CA THR A 172 11.13 5.16 -17.16
C THR A 172 10.57 4.37 -18.34
N ASN A 173 9.27 4.08 -18.37
CA ASN A 173 8.70 3.09 -19.30
C ASN A 173 7.73 3.70 -20.32
N LEU A 174 7.75 5.02 -20.53
CA LEU A 174 6.87 5.69 -21.49
C LEU A 174 7.06 5.24 -22.95
N SER A 175 8.21 4.64 -23.28
CA SER A 175 8.46 4.04 -24.60
C SER A 175 7.70 2.72 -24.82
N VAL A 176 7.25 2.05 -23.75
CA VAL A 176 6.35 0.89 -23.85
C VAL A 176 4.97 1.41 -24.24
N PRO A 177 4.38 0.97 -25.39
CA PRO A 177 3.13 1.55 -25.88
C PRO A 177 1.97 1.52 -24.87
N LYS A 178 1.81 0.43 -24.11
CA LYS A 178 0.79 0.33 -23.04
C LYS A 178 1.01 1.43 -21.98
N CYS A 179 2.26 1.66 -21.55
CA CYS A 179 2.60 2.69 -20.57
C CYS A 179 2.44 4.10 -21.09
N GLY A 180 2.96 4.40 -22.29
CA GLY A 180 2.83 5.72 -22.91
C GLY A 180 1.38 6.13 -23.10
N ASN A 181 0.51 5.19 -23.49
CA ASN A 181 -0.92 5.41 -23.65
C ASN A 181 -1.64 5.60 -22.31
N ALA A 182 -1.27 4.84 -21.27
CA ALA A 182 -1.94 4.88 -19.98
C ALA A 182 -1.49 6.04 -19.06
N ALA A 183 -0.24 6.51 -19.20
CA ALA A 183 0.37 7.51 -18.31
C ALA A 183 -0.47 8.80 -18.12
N PRO A 184 -1.07 9.41 -19.16
CA PRO A 184 -1.93 10.57 -18.98
C PRO A 184 -3.16 10.29 -18.09
N ALA A 185 -3.77 9.11 -18.23
CA ALA A 185 -4.90 8.68 -17.43
C ALA A 185 -4.47 8.36 -15.99
N HIS A 186 -3.39 7.57 -15.81
CA HIS A 186 -2.83 7.24 -14.49
C HIS A 186 -2.57 8.48 -13.65
N LYS A 187 -1.93 9.50 -14.22
CA LYS A 187 -1.68 10.77 -13.55
C LYS A 187 -2.96 11.48 -13.08
N ARG A 188 -3.99 11.57 -13.93
CA ARG A 188 -5.29 12.19 -13.57
C ARG A 188 -6.02 11.37 -12.51
N LEU A 189 -5.99 10.05 -12.61
CA LEU A 189 -6.70 9.13 -11.72
C LEU A 189 -6.05 9.04 -10.34
N ILE A 190 -4.72 9.04 -10.24
CA ILE A 190 -4.00 9.14 -8.96
C ILE A 190 -4.33 10.49 -8.30
N ALA A 191 -4.31 11.59 -9.06
CA ALA A 191 -4.70 12.90 -8.54
C ALA A 191 -6.15 12.93 -8.03
N LEU A 192 -7.08 12.30 -8.76
CA LEU A 192 -8.47 12.11 -8.34
C LEU A 192 -8.57 11.28 -7.06
N ALA A 193 -7.80 10.19 -6.95
CA ALA A 193 -7.80 9.34 -5.78
C ALA A 193 -7.32 10.08 -4.52
N ILE A 194 -6.26 10.89 -4.65
CA ILE A 194 -5.80 11.78 -3.58
C ILE A 194 -6.91 12.77 -3.22
N ALA A 195 -7.51 13.45 -4.20
CA ALA A 195 -8.54 14.46 -3.97
C ALA A 195 -9.78 13.90 -3.23
N ILE A 196 -10.13 12.64 -3.49
CA ILE A 196 -11.23 11.92 -2.83
C ILE A 196 -10.82 11.43 -1.44
N LEU A 197 -9.73 10.65 -1.33
CA LEU A 197 -9.40 9.92 -0.10
C LEU A 197 -8.91 10.84 1.02
N SER A 198 -8.20 11.92 0.67
CA SER A 198 -7.61 12.86 1.64
C SER A 198 -8.63 13.73 2.38
N THR A 199 -9.92 13.74 1.98
CA THR A 199 -10.99 14.46 2.70
C THR A 199 -11.25 13.88 4.09
N ARG A 200 -10.78 12.65 4.36
CA ARG A 200 -10.99 11.93 5.62
C ARG A 200 -9.83 12.21 6.57
N PRO A 201 -10.08 12.78 7.76
CA PRO A 201 -9.00 13.20 8.68
C PRO A 201 -8.21 12.01 9.27
N ASN A 202 -8.80 10.82 9.28
CA ASN A 202 -8.19 9.57 9.74
C ASN A 202 -7.38 8.83 8.65
N VAL A 203 -7.25 9.40 7.45
CA VAL A 203 -6.50 8.80 6.34
C VAL A 203 -5.15 9.49 6.13
N SER A 204 -4.09 8.68 6.01
CA SER A 204 -2.76 9.09 5.53
C SER A 204 -2.44 8.36 4.23
N ILE A 205 -2.18 9.13 3.17
CA ILE A 205 -1.88 8.59 1.84
C ILE A 205 -0.37 8.67 1.60
N TYR A 206 0.21 7.56 1.16
CA TYR A 206 1.57 7.46 0.66
C TYR A 206 1.50 6.94 -0.77
N LEU A 207 1.94 7.74 -1.75
CA LEU A 207 2.01 7.27 -3.14
C LEU A 207 3.15 6.28 -3.28
N ASP A 208 3.00 5.31 -4.18
CA ASP A 208 4.14 4.48 -4.54
C ASP A 208 5.29 5.32 -5.09
N GLY A 209 6.49 5.08 -4.56
CA GLY A 209 7.74 5.71 -4.97
C GLY A 209 8.68 4.71 -5.63
N ALA A 210 8.18 3.58 -6.13
CA ALA A 210 8.97 2.44 -6.61
C ALA A 210 10.06 2.04 -5.59
N HIS A 211 11.31 1.93 -6.02
CA HIS A 211 12.43 1.56 -5.14
C HIS A 211 13.76 2.12 -5.67
N ALA A 212 14.82 2.03 -4.87
CA ALA A 212 16.14 2.57 -5.19
C ALA A 212 16.71 2.04 -6.51
N GLY A 213 16.45 0.78 -6.84
CA GLY A 213 16.93 0.11 -8.05
C GLY A 213 16.23 0.55 -9.34
N TRP A 214 15.19 1.37 -9.21
CA TRP A 214 14.39 1.86 -10.32
C TRP A 214 14.43 3.40 -10.40
N LEU A 215 13.93 4.10 -9.38
CA LEU A 215 13.87 5.56 -9.37
C LEU A 215 15.00 6.22 -8.59
N GLY A 216 15.83 5.42 -7.91
CA GLY A 216 17.00 5.92 -7.16
C GLY A 216 18.23 6.25 -8.01
N TRP A 217 18.20 5.97 -9.32
CA TRP A 217 19.25 6.40 -10.24
C TRP A 217 19.24 7.93 -10.42
N PRO A 218 20.41 8.60 -10.46
CA PRO A 218 20.49 10.07 -10.50
C PRO A 218 19.61 10.73 -11.57
N ASP A 219 19.57 10.16 -12.78
CA ASP A 219 18.80 10.69 -13.91
C ASP A 219 17.28 10.54 -13.73
N ASN A 220 16.83 9.65 -12.86
CA ASN A 220 15.41 9.39 -12.59
C ASN A 220 14.86 10.24 -11.44
N LEU A 221 15.71 10.75 -10.56
CA LEU A 221 15.29 11.50 -9.36
C LEU A 221 14.52 12.78 -9.71
N GLY A 222 15.04 13.58 -10.64
CA GLY A 222 14.40 14.84 -11.09
C GLY A 222 13.03 14.61 -11.73
N PRO A 223 12.93 13.73 -12.76
CA PRO A 223 11.66 13.33 -13.35
C PRO A 223 10.66 12.77 -12.34
N THR A 224 11.11 11.96 -11.36
CA THR A 224 10.26 11.41 -10.29
C THR A 224 9.62 12.53 -9.47
N ALA A 225 10.43 13.48 -8.98
CA ALA A 225 9.90 14.62 -8.23
C ALA A 225 8.92 15.46 -9.07
N ALA A 226 9.22 15.68 -10.35
CA ALA A 226 8.34 16.43 -11.25
C ALA A 226 6.96 15.77 -11.44
N VAL A 227 6.93 14.45 -11.65
CA VAL A 227 5.66 13.69 -11.79
C VAL A 227 4.84 13.76 -10.51
N LEU A 228 5.47 13.53 -9.35
CA LEU A 228 4.80 13.58 -8.05
C LEU A 228 4.25 14.97 -7.72
N GLY A 229 5.04 16.02 -7.98
CA GLY A 229 4.63 17.41 -7.80
C GLY A 229 3.42 17.76 -8.65
N ASP A 230 3.40 17.35 -9.92
CA ASP A 230 2.27 17.64 -10.81
C ASP A 230 1.00 16.85 -10.46
N ILE A 231 1.13 15.60 -10.02
CA ILE A 231 0.00 14.83 -9.48
C ILE A 231 -0.63 15.54 -8.28
N LEU A 232 0.19 15.97 -7.32
CA LEU A 232 -0.31 16.66 -6.12
C LEU A 232 -0.91 18.03 -6.46
N ALA A 233 -0.29 18.79 -7.36
CA ALA A 233 -0.84 20.06 -7.84
C ALA A 233 -2.18 19.85 -8.56
N THR A 234 -2.31 18.79 -9.35
CA THR A 234 -3.56 18.40 -10.03
C THR A 234 -4.63 18.00 -9.02
N ALA A 235 -4.29 17.23 -7.98
CA ALA A 235 -5.22 16.89 -6.90
C ALA A 235 -5.73 18.14 -6.17
N LYS A 236 -4.84 19.10 -5.88
CA LYS A 236 -5.17 20.38 -5.23
C LYS A 236 -6.09 21.28 -6.07
N LYS A 237 -6.01 21.20 -7.41
CA LYS A 237 -6.97 21.88 -8.29
C LYS A 237 -8.37 21.29 -8.19
N GLN A 238 -8.49 19.99 -7.95
CA GLN A 238 -9.79 19.32 -7.77
C GLN A 238 -10.34 19.52 -6.36
N ASN A 239 -9.47 19.48 -5.34
CA ASN A 239 -9.80 19.73 -3.95
C ASN A 239 -8.66 20.50 -3.28
N PRO A 240 -8.82 21.79 -2.92
CA PRO A 240 -7.74 22.60 -2.33
C PRO A 240 -7.16 22.05 -1.02
N SER A 241 -7.90 21.20 -0.31
CA SER A 241 -7.42 20.53 0.91
C SER A 241 -6.71 19.20 0.63
N ALA A 242 -6.62 18.79 -0.64
CA ALA A 242 -5.97 17.55 -1.03
C ALA A 242 -4.51 17.55 -0.60
N ASN A 243 -4.13 16.49 0.11
CA ASN A 243 -2.78 16.32 0.58
C ASN A 243 -2.41 14.84 0.68
N VAL A 244 -1.12 14.59 0.73
CA VAL A 244 -0.51 13.28 0.96
C VAL A 244 0.42 13.39 2.17
N ARG A 245 0.74 12.27 2.79
CA ARG A 245 1.78 12.21 3.82
C ARG A 245 3.16 12.06 3.18
N GLY A 246 3.27 11.28 2.11
CA GLY A 246 4.47 11.24 1.28
C GLY A 246 4.49 10.04 0.35
N LEU A 247 5.52 9.20 0.46
CA LEU A 247 5.76 8.06 -0.43
C LEU A 247 5.89 6.74 0.34
N VAL A 248 5.62 5.64 -0.33
CA VAL A 248 6.02 4.30 0.10
C VAL A 248 7.00 3.73 -0.91
N THR A 249 8.13 3.23 -0.46
CA THR A 249 9.17 2.66 -1.33
C THR A 249 9.40 1.18 -1.04
N ASN A 250 10.04 0.51 -2.00
CA ASN A 250 10.37 -0.92 -1.96
C ASN A 250 9.17 -1.87 -1.95
N VAL A 251 7.96 -1.39 -2.28
CA VAL A 251 6.75 -2.21 -2.32
C VAL A 251 7.00 -3.45 -3.18
N SER A 252 6.76 -4.62 -2.61
CA SER A 252 6.98 -5.91 -3.30
C SER A 252 8.40 -6.14 -3.78
N ASN A 253 9.40 -5.46 -3.22
CA ASN A 253 10.78 -5.57 -3.64
C ASN A 253 11.67 -6.02 -2.46
N TYR A 254 12.99 -6.01 -2.63
CA TYR A 254 13.92 -6.69 -1.70
C TYR A 254 15.10 -5.81 -1.31
N ASN A 255 15.08 -4.50 -1.58
CA ASN A 255 16.19 -3.61 -1.23
C ASN A 255 16.38 -3.48 0.28
N GLY A 256 17.63 -3.31 0.69
CA GLY A 256 18.00 -3.02 2.07
C GLY A 256 17.62 -1.60 2.48
N LEU A 257 17.76 -1.32 3.78
CA LEU A 257 17.48 -0.01 4.36
C LEU A 257 18.61 0.40 5.31
N GLY A 258 19.49 1.28 4.84
CA GLY A 258 20.65 1.80 5.58
C GLY A 258 21.77 0.78 5.81
N ASN A 259 21.71 -0.38 5.16
CA ASN A 259 22.65 -1.49 5.33
C ASN A 259 23.26 -2.00 4.01
N GLN A 260 22.96 -1.34 2.88
CA GLN A 260 23.45 -1.71 1.55
C GLN A 260 23.86 -0.45 0.76
N PRO A 261 24.89 0.30 1.17
CA PRO A 261 25.13 1.67 0.71
C PRO A 261 25.41 1.83 -0.81
N GLN A 262 25.34 0.75 -1.59
CA GLN A 262 25.35 0.77 -3.05
C GLN A 262 24.08 1.42 -3.61
N ALA A 263 24.26 2.33 -4.57
CA ALA A 263 23.17 2.88 -5.37
C ALA A 263 22.35 1.75 -6.00
N GLY A 264 21.02 1.93 -6.05
CA GLY A 264 20.10 0.92 -6.56
C GLY A 264 19.67 -0.15 -5.55
N ARG A 265 20.35 -0.27 -4.40
CA ARG A 265 20.11 -1.37 -3.44
C ARG A 265 19.68 -0.93 -2.04
N ASP A 266 19.77 0.37 -1.74
CA ASP A 266 19.42 0.91 -0.42
C ASP A 266 18.44 2.07 -0.50
N GLU A 267 17.31 1.84 0.13
CA GLU A 267 16.18 2.77 0.17
C GLU A 267 16.53 4.06 0.91
N LEU A 268 17.40 4.03 1.92
CA LEU A 268 17.80 5.24 2.65
C LEU A 268 18.62 6.18 1.75
N VAL A 269 19.47 5.63 0.89
CA VAL A 269 20.22 6.42 -0.10
C VAL A 269 19.26 7.07 -1.10
N TYR A 270 18.30 6.29 -1.63
CA TYR A 270 17.28 6.80 -2.53
C TYR A 270 16.45 7.92 -1.89
N ILE A 271 15.93 7.69 -0.69
CA ILE A 271 15.11 8.66 0.06
C ILE A 271 15.87 9.97 0.28
N ASN A 272 17.12 9.91 0.74
CA ASN A 272 17.92 11.09 1.00
C ASN A 272 18.22 11.89 -0.28
N ASN A 273 18.44 11.20 -1.40
CA ASN A 273 18.71 11.84 -2.68
C ASN A 273 17.44 12.45 -3.31
N LEU A 274 16.27 11.83 -3.11
CA LEU A 274 15.00 12.31 -3.64
C LEU A 274 14.43 13.50 -2.83
N LYS A 275 14.61 13.49 -1.50
CA LYS A 275 14.09 14.50 -0.56
C LYS A 275 14.24 15.96 -1.02
N PRO A 276 15.44 16.48 -1.36
CA PRO A 276 15.59 17.89 -1.75
C PRO A 276 14.81 18.25 -3.03
N LEU A 277 14.61 17.27 -3.92
CA LEU A 277 13.86 17.48 -5.16
C LEU A 277 12.35 17.52 -4.90
N LEU A 278 11.86 16.72 -3.95
CA LEU A 278 10.46 16.78 -3.48
C LEU A 278 10.15 18.13 -2.84
N ASP A 279 11.08 18.67 -2.04
CA ASP A 279 10.93 20.00 -1.43
C ASP A 279 10.77 21.09 -2.49
N ASN A 280 11.58 21.04 -3.56
CA ASN A 280 11.55 22.01 -4.65
C ASN A 280 10.21 22.05 -5.40
N VAL A 281 9.48 20.93 -5.43
CA VAL A 281 8.16 20.84 -6.07
C VAL A 281 7.00 20.93 -5.06
N GLY A 282 7.30 21.21 -3.78
CA GLY A 282 6.30 21.32 -2.72
C GLY A 282 5.57 20.02 -2.39
N TYR A 283 6.24 18.87 -2.56
CA TYR A 283 5.70 17.55 -2.26
C TYR A 283 6.12 17.09 -0.85
N PRO A 284 5.19 16.66 0.03
CA PRO A 284 5.53 16.15 1.37
C PRO A 284 6.44 14.92 1.31
N ALA A 285 7.54 14.94 2.06
CA ALA A 285 8.58 13.94 1.94
C ALA A 285 8.75 13.12 3.23
N HIS A 286 7.69 12.39 3.57
CA HIS A 286 7.72 11.31 4.56
C HIS A 286 7.57 9.95 3.88
N PHE A 287 8.18 8.92 4.45
CA PHE A 287 8.34 7.64 3.78
C PHE A 287 7.84 6.48 4.62
N LEU A 288 7.17 5.54 3.98
CA LEU A 288 7.10 4.15 4.42
C LEU A 288 8.08 3.33 3.59
N VAL A 289 8.71 2.33 4.18
CA VAL A 289 9.63 1.45 3.45
C VAL A 289 9.20 0.01 3.68
N ASP A 290 8.83 -0.68 2.60
CA ASP A 290 8.56 -2.11 2.65
C ASP A 290 9.87 -2.85 2.93
N GLN A 291 9.89 -3.70 3.95
CA GLN A 291 11.02 -4.57 4.28
C GLN A 291 10.56 -6.03 4.44
N GLY A 292 9.36 -6.36 3.96
CA GLY A 292 8.75 -7.69 4.09
C GLY A 292 9.62 -8.81 3.55
N ARG A 293 10.43 -8.56 2.51
CA ARG A 293 11.27 -9.58 1.87
C ARG A 293 12.76 -9.19 1.81
N ALA A 294 13.17 -8.22 2.63
CA ALA A 294 14.47 -7.58 2.57
C ALA A 294 15.50 -8.08 3.62
N GLY A 295 15.28 -9.24 4.25
CA GLY A 295 16.17 -9.77 5.29
C GLY A 295 17.53 -10.20 4.76
N ASN A 296 17.55 -10.94 3.65
CA ASN A 296 18.80 -11.42 3.07
C ASN A 296 19.27 -10.50 1.93
N GLN A 297 20.44 -9.87 2.13
CA GLN A 297 21.06 -8.94 1.18
C GLN A 297 22.36 -9.48 0.58
N VAL A 298 22.72 -10.74 0.85
CA VAL A 298 23.99 -11.34 0.39
C VAL A 298 24.02 -11.49 -1.12
N ALA A 299 22.93 -11.96 -1.72
CA ALA A 299 22.84 -12.10 -3.17
C ALA A 299 22.76 -10.72 -3.83
N THR A 300 23.55 -10.53 -4.88
CA THR A 300 23.38 -9.39 -5.78
C THR A 300 22.07 -9.53 -6.54
N ARG A 301 21.34 -8.43 -6.68
CA ARG A 301 20.08 -8.36 -7.38
C ARG A 301 20.11 -7.18 -8.34
N ASP A 302 19.69 -7.38 -9.58
CA ASP A 302 19.41 -6.29 -10.50
C ASP A 302 18.00 -5.72 -10.23
N GLY A 303 17.71 -4.50 -10.66
CA GLY A 303 16.37 -3.91 -10.57
C GLY A 303 15.30 -4.76 -11.27
N GLY A 304 15.67 -5.48 -12.33
CA GLY A 304 14.77 -6.36 -13.09
C GLY A 304 14.47 -7.72 -12.44
N ASP A 305 15.20 -8.13 -11.40
CA ASP A 305 15.00 -9.40 -10.69
C ASP A 305 13.92 -9.25 -9.59
N TRP A 306 12.66 -9.11 -9.99
CA TRP A 306 11.57 -8.83 -9.04
C TRP A 306 10.72 -10.06 -8.69
N CYS A 307 10.59 -11.04 -9.59
CA CYS A 307 9.61 -12.12 -9.44
C CYS A 307 10.17 -13.31 -8.65
N ASN A 308 9.59 -13.57 -7.47
CA ASN A 308 9.88 -14.70 -6.58
C ASN A 308 11.38 -14.88 -6.31
N PHE A 309 12.08 -13.81 -5.93
CA PHE A 309 13.55 -13.82 -5.78
C PHE A 309 14.00 -14.87 -4.76
N LYS A 310 14.74 -15.90 -5.21
CA LYS A 310 15.06 -17.12 -4.42
C LYS A 310 16.10 -16.93 -3.30
N TYR A 311 16.62 -15.71 -3.15
CA TYR A 311 17.54 -15.34 -2.09
C TYR A 311 16.91 -14.35 -1.10
N ALA A 312 15.59 -14.19 -1.15
CA ALA A 312 14.86 -13.33 -0.23
C ALA A 312 14.74 -13.97 1.17
N GLY A 313 14.61 -13.10 2.16
CA GLY A 313 14.32 -13.47 3.55
C GLY A 313 13.39 -12.44 4.18
N PHE A 314 12.59 -12.83 5.17
CA PHE A 314 11.81 -11.85 5.93
C PHE A 314 12.73 -10.82 6.60
N GLY A 315 12.45 -9.53 6.40
CA GLY A 315 13.31 -8.44 6.86
C GLY A 315 12.96 -7.89 8.25
N PRO A 316 13.48 -6.71 8.59
CA PRO A 316 13.09 -5.97 9.80
C PRO A 316 11.57 -5.87 9.95
N ARG A 317 11.07 -6.05 11.18
CA ARG A 317 9.63 -6.08 11.45
C ARG A 317 9.07 -4.66 11.45
N PRO A 318 7.75 -4.47 11.16
CA PRO A 318 7.14 -3.15 11.13
C PRO A 318 7.38 -2.36 12.42
N SER A 319 7.84 -1.12 12.28
CA SER A 319 8.27 -0.30 13.42
C SER A 319 8.36 1.17 13.04
N THR A 320 8.06 2.07 14.00
CA THR A 320 8.33 3.50 13.89
C THR A 320 9.76 3.87 14.34
N THR A 321 10.56 2.90 14.79
CA THR A 321 12.00 3.09 15.02
C THR A 321 12.72 2.87 13.70
N THR A 322 13.10 3.97 13.06
CA THR A 322 13.64 3.99 11.69
C THR A 322 15.02 4.67 11.67
N PRO A 323 15.87 4.43 10.65
CA PRO A 323 17.21 5.02 10.60
C PRO A 323 17.21 6.51 10.19
N SER A 324 16.05 7.10 9.90
CA SER A 324 15.93 8.49 9.46
C SER A 324 14.59 9.09 9.88
N PRO A 325 14.55 10.36 10.33
CA PRO A 325 13.30 11.04 10.66
C PRO A 325 12.39 11.25 9.44
N LEU A 326 12.89 11.06 8.22
CA LEU A 326 12.08 11.06 7.00
C LEU A 326 11.18 9.83 6.90
N ILE A 327 11.53 8.73 7.56
CA ILE A 327 10.81 7.46 7.46
C ILE A 327 9.85 7.36 8.64
N ASP A 328 8.56 7.43 8.36
CA ASP A 328 7.49 7.31 9.35
C ASP A 328 7.44 5.90 9.96
N ALA A 329 7.61 4.87 9.14
CA ALA A 329 7.69 3.49 9.59
C ALA A 329 8.36 2.56 8.57
N ILE A 330 9.03 1.54 9.09
CA ILE A 330 9.26 0.29 8.37
C ILE A 330 7.94 -0.48 8.36
N VAL A 331 7.57 -1.05 7.22
CA VAL A 331 6.30 -1.77 7.02
C VAL A 331 6.53 -3.04 6.21
N TRP A 332 5.56 -3.95 6.23
CA TRP A 332 5.50 -5.08 5.28
C TRP A 332 4.31 -4.85 4.35
N VAL A 333 4.56 -4.45 3.11
CA VAL A 333 3.48 -4.13 2.16
C VAL A 333 3.08 -5.38 1.39
N LYS A 334 4.03 -6.04 0.71
CA LYS A 334 3.79 -7.34 0.09
C LYS A 334 3.76 -8.45 1.16
N PRO A 335 2.67 -9.23 1.28
CA PRO A 335 2.63 -10.37 2.17
C PRO A 335 3.55 -11.48 1.63
N GLY A 336 4.64 -11.76 2.34
CA GLY A 336 5.61 -12.77 1.91
C GLY A 336 4.98 -14.17 1.92
N GLY A 337 5.17 -14.94 0.86
CA GLY A 337 4.50 -16.23 0.68
C GLY A 337 3.38 -16.18 -0.36
N GLU A 338 2.79 -15.02 -0.62
CA GLU A 338 1.98 -14.83 -1.84
C GLU A 338 2.91 -14.64 -3.05
N SER A 339 2.79 -15.50 -4.06
CA SER A 339 3.63 -15.45 -5.27
C SER A 339 3.53 -14.11 -5.99
N ASP A 340 4.62 -13.71 -6.65
CA ASP A 340 4.66 -12.56 -7.55
C ASP A 340 4.14 -12.89 -8.96
N GLY A 341 4.18 -14.16 -9.36
CA GLY A 341 3.83 -14.60 -10.70
C GLY A 341 4.24 -16.04 -11.00
N THR A 342 3.56 -16.63 -11.99
CA THR A 342 3.76 -18.04 -12.37
C THR A 342 5.05 -18.24 -13.16
N SER A 343 5.73 -19.37 -12.92
CA SER A 343 6.83 -19.83 -13.76
C SER A 343 6.38 -20.70 -14.94
N ASP A 344 5.08 -20.95 -15.09
CA ASP A 344 4.52 -21.77 -16.17
C ASP A 344 4.36 -20.94 -17.47
N PRO A 345 5.14 -21.23 -18.53
CA PRO A 345 5.08 -20.49 -19.79
C PRO A 345 3.76 -20.67 -20.56
N SER A 346 2.92 -21.62 -20.17
CA SER A 346 1.60 -21.81 -20.76
C SER A 346 0.52 -20.90 -20.16
N SER A 347 0.79 -20.26 -19.03
CA SER A 347 -0.15 -19.34 -18.40
C SER A 347 -0.30 -18.06 -19.24
N PRO A 348 -1.53 -17.52 -19.40
CA PRO A 348 -1.74 -16.24 -20.05
C PRO A 348 -1.11 -15.06 -19.27
N ARG A 349 -0.81 -15.25 -17.98
CA ARG A 349 -0.17 -14.25 -17.11
C ARG A 349 1.32 -14.50 -16.91
N TYR A 350 1.91 -15.41 -17.70
CA TYR A 350 3.33 -15.67 -17.67
C TYR A 350 4.15 -14.40 -17.97
N ASP A 351 5.07 -14.09 -17.06
CA ASP A 351 6.06 -13.03 -17.24
C ASP A 351 7.45 -13.67 -17.23
N THR A 352 8.28 -13.30 -18.21
CA THR A 352 9.65 -13.84 -18.34
C THR A 352 10.53 -13.51 -17.13
N ALA A 353 10.21 -12.46 -16.38
CA ALA A 353 10.91 -12.16 -15.13
C ALA A 353 10.73 -13.27 -14.08
N CYS A 354 9.64 -14.05 -14.13
CA CYS A 354 9.35 -15.14 -13.20
C CYS A 354 10.09 -16.46 -13.50
N THR A 355 10.89 -16.49 -14.57
CA THR A 355 11.80 -17.60 -14.91
C THR A 355 13.24 -17.14 -15.08
N SER A 356 13.56 -15.97 -14.53
CA SER A 356 14.94 -15.49 -14.47
C SER A 356 15.83 -16.47 -13.69
N ALA A 357 17.16 -16.36 -13.86
CA ALA A 357 18.10 -17.18 -13.11
C ALA A 357 18.00 -16.98 -11.58
N THR A 358 17.41 -15.88 -11.13
CA THR A 358 17.26 -15.52 -9.71
C THR A 358 15.86 -15.82 -9.15
N SER A 359 14.91 -16.21 -9.99
CA SER A 359 13.55 -16.60 -9.57
C SER A 359 13.51 -17.99 -8.95
N TYR A 360 12.60 -18.17 -7.99
CA TYR A 360 12.24 -19.45 -7.42
C TYR A 360 11.31 -20.18 -8.40
N ILE A 361 11.63 -21.42 -8.76
CA ILE A 361 10.90 -22.22 -9.75
C ILE A 361 10.74 -23.64 -9.20
N PRO A 362 9.54 -24.26 -9.28
CA PRO A 362 8.31 -23.70 -9.83
C PRO A 362 7.65 -22.68 -8.88
N SER A 363 6.96 -21.70 -9.46
CA SER A 363 6.15 -20.70 -8.75
C SER A 363 4.70 -20.72 -9.23
N PRO A 364 3.70 -20.57 -8.33
CA PRO A 364 2.29 -20.52 -8.70
C PRO A 364 1.90 -19.14 -9.23
N GLU A 365 0.65 -19.01 -9.66
CA GLU A 365 0.08 -17.73 -10.12
C GLU A 365 0.24 -16.59 -9.11
N ALA A 366 0.34 -15.35 -9.61
CA ALA A 366 0.46 -14.17 -8.76
C ALA A 366 -0.68 -14.10 -7.72
N GLY A 367 -0.32 -13.81 -6.47
CA GLY A 367 -1.23 -13.76 -5.33
C GLY A 367 -1.60 -15.12 -4.74
N GLN A 368 -1.26 -16.25 -5.37
CA GLN A 368 -1.47 -17.57 -4.77
C GLN A 368 -0.39 -17.89 -3.73
N TRP A 369 -0.77 -18.66 -2.72
CA TRP A 369 0.15 -19.13 -1.69
C TRP A 369 1.27 -20.01 -2.25
N HIS A 370 2.50 -19.71 -1.89
CA HIS A 370 3.73 -20.38 -2.30
C HIS A 370 4.46 -20.91 -1.05
N SER A 371 4.06 -22.08 -0.57
CA SER A 371 4.56 -22.72 0.67
C SER A 371 6.10 -22.81 0.72
N ASP A 372 6.75 -23.32 -0.32
CA ASP A 372 8.22 -23.43 -0.32
C ASP A 372 8.93 -22.07 -0.23
N TYR A 373 8.41 -21.06 -0.94
CA TYR A 373 8.95 -19.71 -0.88
C TYR A 373 8.71 -19.07 0.49
N PHE A 374 7.56 -19.33 1.13
CA PHE A 374 7.32 -18.89 2.49
C PHE A 374 8.30 -19.53 3.49
N GLY A 375 8.57 -20.82 3.36
CA GLY A 375 9.60 -21.52 4.13
C GLY A 375 10.99 -20.89 3.94
N LEU A 376 11.36 -20.64 2.69
CA LEU A 376 12.61 -19.95 2.32
C LEU A 376 12.72 -18.57 3.00
N LEU A 377 11.65 -17.77 2.99
CA LEU A 377 11.64 -16.45 3.62
C LEU A 377 11.91 -16.52 5.13
N ILE A 378 11.39 -17.55 5.82
CA ILE A 378 11.63 -17.77 7.25
C ILE A 378 13.07 -18.21 7.49
N GLU A 379 13.58 -19.16 6.70
CA GLU A 379 14.94 -19.69 6.85
C GLU A 379 16.00 -18.61 6.65
N GLN A 380 15.75 -17.68 5.72
CA GLN A 380 16.64 -16.56 5.40
C GLN A 380 16.29 -15.26 6.15
N ALA A 381 15.38 -15.32 7.13
CA ALA A 381 14.91 -14.15 7.84
C ALA A 381 16.05 -13.45 8.60
N ASN A 382 16.10 -12.12 8.49
CA ASN A 382 17.04 -11.30 9.23
C ASN A 382 16.37 -9.98 9.68
N PRO A 383 16.19 -9.76 11.00
CA PRO A 383 16.51 -10.69 12.09
C PRO A 383 15.76 -12.03 12.00
N ALA A 384 16.27 -13.10 12.61
CA ALA A 384 15.58 -14.39 12.66
C ALA A 384 14.25 -14.30 13.46
N PHE A 385 13.33 -15.24 13.22
CA PHE A 385 12.07 -15.39 13.97
C PHE A 385 12.23 -16.21 15.24
#